data_AF-A0A2W4YWG2-F1
#
_entry.id   AF-A0A2W4YWG2-F1
#
_cell.length_a   1.000
_cell.length_b   1.000
_cell.length_c   1.000
_cell.angle_alpha   90.00
_cell.angle_beta   90.00
_cell.angle_gamma   90.00
#
_symmetry.space_group_name_H-M   'P 1'
#
loop_
_entity.id
_entity.type
_entity.pdbx_description
1 polymer ?
#
loop_
_entity_poly.entity_id
_entity_poly.type
_entity_poly.pdbx_seq_one_letter_code
_entity_poly.pdbx_strand_id
1 'polypeptide(L)'
;MDFKTARQLVIEQTLPEYETSDTFLGRLRQGQPPVPGQVTSLLLALKAIHANLLQAPALDRDLAQALFLIAYESRNLFGAARVSRVLWPPLLDEDLERIAIATYRIFANAPLTEE
;
A
#
# COMPACT_ATOMS: atom_id res chain seq x y z
N MET A 1 12.77 -8.23 5.18
CA MET A 1 12.23 -8.44 3.82
C MET A 1 13.19 -7.82 2.84
N ASP A 2 13.62 -8.55 1.81
CA ASP A 2 14.46 -8.00 0.74
C ASP A 2 13.63 -7.21 -0.29
N PHE A 3 14.31 -6.42 -1.14
CA PHE A 3 13.66 -5.59 -2.15
C PHE A 3 12.77 -6.37 -3.12
N LYS A 4 13.21 -7.54 -3.58
CA LYS A 4 12.47 -8.33 -4.56
C LYS A 4 11.17 -8.84 -3.96
N THR A 5 11.23 -9.38 -2.75
CA THR A 5 10.05 -9.83 -1.99
C THR A 5 9.11 -8.67 -1.70
N ALA A 6 9.63 -7.50 -1.30
CA ALA A 6 8.83 -6.31 -1.04
C ALA A 6 8.11 -5.78 -2.29
N ARG A 7 8.85 -5.66 -3.41
CA ARG A 7 8.29 -5.26 -4.70
C ARG A 7 7.18 -6.21 -5.13
N GLN A 8 7.43 -7.53 -5.07
CA GLN A 8 6.45 -8.52 -5.48
C GLN A 8 5.19 -8.45 -4.62
N LEU A 9 5.34 -8.31 -3.29
CA LEU A 9 4.21 -8.20 -2.38
C LEU A 9 3.34 -6.98 -2.70
N VAL A 10 3.94 -5.80 -2.91
CA VAL A 10 3.16 -4.59 -3.24
C VAL A 10 2.43 -4.77 -4.57
N ILE A 11 3.09 -5.34 -5.58
CA ILE A 11 2.48 -5.61 -6.89
C ILE A 11 1.29 -6.58 -6.77
N GLU A 12 1.46 -7.72 -6.11
CA GLU A 12 0.40 -8.74 -5.98
C GLU A 12 -0.82 -8.26 -5.19
N GLN A 13 -0.62 -7.32 -4.27
CA GLN A 13 -1.70 -6.80 -3.44
C GLN A 13 -2.47 -5.63 -4.10
N THR A 14 -2.01 -5.12 -5.24
CA THR A 14 -2.48 -3.84 -5.79
C THR A 14 -2.75 -3.80 -7.28
N LEU A 15 -1.98 -4.51 -8.13
CA LEU A 15 -2.22 -4.42 -9.57
C LEU A 15 -3.47 -5.21 -9.98
N PRO A 16 -4.30 -4.69 -10.91
CA PRO A 16 -5.58 -5.30 -11.29
C PRO A 16 -5.46 -6.74 -11.78
N GLU A 17 -4.38 -7.10 -12.46
CA GLU A 17 -4.15 -8.45 -12.98
C GLU A 17 -3.93 -9.51 -11.87
N TYR A 18 -3.59 -9.09 -10.66
CA TYR A 18 -3.46 -9.96 -9.48
C TYR A 18 -4.62 -9.80 -8.49
N GLU A 19 -5.59 -8.92 -8.78
CA GLU A 19 -6.68 -8.62 -7.85
C GLU A 19 -7.54 -9.87 -7.61
N THR A 20 -7.61 -10.29 -6.35
CA THR A 20 -8.49 -11.36 -5.87
C THR A 20 -9.31 -10.86 -4.69
N SER A 21 -10.30 -11.65 -4.25
CA SER A 21 -11.13 -11.29 -3.10
C SER A 21 -10.33 -11.10 -1.81
N ASP A 22 -9.15 -11.68 -1.73
CA ASP A 22 -8.27 -11.64 -0.56
C ASP A 22 -7.11 -10.65 -0.71
N THR A 23 -6.87 -10.08 -1.89
CA THR A 23 -5.89 -8.98 -2.01
C THR A 23 -6.33 -7.75 -1.22
N PHE A 24 -5.36 -6.94 -0.80
CA PHE A 24 -5.64 -5.71 -0.07
C PHE A 24 -6.66 -4.80 -0.78
N LEU A 25 -6.43 -4.45 -2.05
CA LEU A 25 -7.38 -3.63 -2.80
C LEU A 25 -8.69 -4.36 -3.10
N GLY A 26 -8.64 -5.66 -3.39
CA GLY A 26 -9.85 -6.47 -3.59
C GLY A 26 -10.75 -6.50 -2.36
N ARG A 27 -10.19 -6.63 -1.15
CA ARG A 27 -10.95 -6.56 0.12
C ARG A 27 -11.60 -5.20 0.31
N LEU A 28 -10.83 -4.11 0.15
CA LEU A 28 -11.36 -2.75 0.27
C LEU A 28 -12.48 -2.49 -0.76
N ARG A 29 -12.32 -2.98 -1.99
CA ARG A 29 -13.31 -2.81 -3.07
C ARG A 29 -14.63 -3.52 -2.77
N GLN A 30 -14.58 -4.64 -2.05
CA GLN A 30 -15.76 -5.35 -1.55
C GLN A 30 -16.35 -4.74 -0.28
N GLY A 31 -15.77 -3.66 0.26
CA GLY A 31 -16.17 -3.12 1.56
C GLY A 31 -15.89 -4.10 2.71
N GLN A 32 -14.80 -4.87 2.61
CA GLN A 32 -14.37 -5.81 3.63
C GLN A 32 -13.04 -5.36 4.26
N PRO A 33 -12.83 -5.60 5.57
CA PRO A 33 -11.58 -5.24 6.23
C PRO A 33 -10.40 -6.01 5.61
N PRO A 34 -9.18 -5.45 5.54
CA PRO A 34 -8.00 -6.20 5.15
C PRO A 34 -7.83 -7.47 6.00
N VAL A 35 -7.21 -8.50 5.43
CA VAL A 35 -6.83 -9.71 6.18
C VAL A 35 -5.81 -9.34 7.26
N PRO A 36 -5.91 -9.89 8.49
CA PRO A 36 -4.97 -9.60 9.56
C PRO A 36 -3.50 -9.74 9.09
N GLY A 37 -2.70 -8.72 9.35
CA GLY A 37 -1.29 -8.66 8.96
C GLY A 37 -1.01 -8.07 7.58
N GLN A 38 -1.99 -7.97 6.66
CA GLN A 38 -1.75 -7.41 5.31
C GLN A 38 -1.18 -5.99 5.35
N VAL A 39 -1.80 -5.13 6.15
CA VAL A 39 -1.39 -3.73 6.29
C VAL A 39 0.03 -3.63 6.85
N THR A 40 0.36 -4.42 7.89
CA THR A 40 1.72 -4.51 8.44
C THR A 40 2.72 -4.97 7.39
N SER A 41 2.38 -6.01 6.61
CA SER A 41 3.23 -6.52 5.54
C SER A 41 3.46 -5.48 4.43
N LEU A 42 2.44 -4.70 4.08
CA LEU A 42 2.56 -3.61 3.10
C LEU A 42 3.46 -2.49 3.63
N LEU A 43 3.29 -2.04 4.87
CA LEU A 43 4.15 -1.03 5.48
C LEU A 43 5.61 -1.49 5.57
N LEU A 44 5.85 -2.76 5.94
CA LEU A 44 7.19 -3.35 5.93
C LEU A 44 7.79 -3.41 4.52
N ALA A 45 6.98 -3.74 3.51
CA ALA A 45 7.41 -3.75 2.12
C ALA A 45 7.76 -2.34 1.64
N LEU A 46 6.95 -1.33 1.96
CA LEU A 46 7.24 0.07 1.63
C LEU A 46 8.54 0.56 2.29
N LYS A 47 8.80 0.19 3.55
CA LYS A 47 10.10 0.47 4.22
C LYS A 47 11.27 -0.17 3.49
N ALA A 48 11.13 -1.43 3.07
CA ALA A 48 12.18 -2.14 2.32
C ALA A 48 12.39 -1.55 0.91
N ILE A 49 11.31 -1.21 0.20
CA ILE A 49 11.37 -0.55 -1.12
C ILE A 49 12.09 0.79 -1.00
N HIS A 50 11.70 1.61 -0.03
CA HIS A 50 12.31 2.91 0.22
C HIS A 50 13.82 2.80 0.47
N ALA A 51 14.25 1.90 1.37
CA ALA A 51 15.65 1.71 1.70
C ALA A 51 16.52 1.29 0.50
N ASN A 52 15.95 0.54 -0.46
CA ASN A 52 16.67 0.05 -1.64
C ASN A 52 16.58 0.99 -2.85
N LEU A 53 15.61 1.90 -2.87
CA LEU A 53 15.46 2.90 -3.94
C LEU A 53 16.08 4.25 -3.59
N LEU A 54 16.59 4.43 -2.37
CA LEU A 54 17.38 5.59 -2.01
C LEU A 54 18.57 5.68 -2.98
N GLN A 55 18.61 6.74 -3.79
CA GLN A 55 19.59 6.96 -4.89
C GLN A 55 19.35 6.17 -6.19
N ALA A 56 18.23 5.46 -6.34
CA ALA A 56 17.87 4.87 -7.63
C ALA A 56 17.45 5.98 -8.62
N PRO A 57 17.97 5.99 -9.86
CA PRO A 57 17.69 7.05 -10.83
C PRO A 57 16.29 6.94 -11.48
N ALA A 58 15.64 5.79 -11.33
CA ALA A 58 14.34 5.51 -11.94
C ALA A 58 13.55 4.48 -11.12
N LEU A 59 12.22 4.53 -11.27
CA LEU A 59 11.30 3.56 -10.74
C LEU A 59 10.75 2.69 -11.86
N ASP A 60 10.72 1.38 -11.64
CA ASP A 60 10.05 0.46 -12.54
C ASP A 60 8.54 0.79 -12.69
N ARG A 61 7.99 0.58 -13.88
CA ARG A 61 6.62 1.01 -14.22
C ARG A 61 5.57 0.28 -13.39
N ASP A 62 5.70 -1.03 -13.24
CA ASP A 62 4.74 -1.83 -12.47
C ASP A 62 4.77 -1.41 -11.01
N LEU A 63 5.97 -1.20 -10.46
CA LEU A 63 6.13 -0.70 -9.09
C LEU A 63 5.55 0.72 -8.94
N ALA A 64 5.75 1.61 -9.92
CA ALA A 64 5.17 2.95 -9.90
C ALA A 64 3.65 2.92 -9.89
N GLN A 65 3.04 2.07 -10.71
CA GLN A 65 1.59 1.87 -10.74
C GLN A 65 1.09 1.28 -9.42
N ALA A 66 1.75 0.26 -8.91
CA ALA A 66 1.39 -0.39 -7.65
C ALA A 66 1.44 0.60 -6.46
N LEU A 67 2.49 1.43 -6.41
CA LEU A 67 2.63 2.51 -5.44
C LEU A 67 1.55 3.60 -5.58
N PHE A 68 1.20 3.97 -6.80
CA PHE A 68 0.09 4.90 -7.01
C PHE A 68 -1.23 4.31 -6.52
N LEU A 69 -1.56 3.08 -6.91
CA LEU A 69 -2.82 2.42 -6.54
C LEU A 69 -2.91 2.20 -5.03
N ILE A 70 -1.84 1.73 -4.38
CA ILE A 70 -1.89 1.49 -2.93
C ILE A 70 -2.10 2.76 -2.12
N ALA A 71 -1.58 3.92 -2.55
CA ALA A 71 -1.77 5.17 -1.84
C ALA A 71 -3.10 5.86 -2.18
N TYR A 72 -3.49 5.86 -3.46
CA TYR A 72 -4.65 6.59 -3.94
C TYR A 72 -5.95 5.76 -3.85
N GLU A 73 -5.95 4.56 -4.41
CA GLU A 73 -7.16 3.74 -4.53
C GLU A 73 -7.62 3.25 -3.15
N SER A 74 -6.69 2.84 -2.28
CA SER A 74 -7.04 2.37 -0.93
C SER A 74 -7.80 3.42 -0.11
N ARG A 75 -7.39 4.70 -0.21
CA ARG A 75 -8.06 5.86 0.43
C ARG A 75 -9.46 6.08 -0.13
N ASN A 76 -9.61 6.03 -1.45
CA ASN A 76 -10.91 6.19 -2.10
C ASN A 76 -11.88 5.07 -1.69
N LEU A 77 -11.42 3.82 -1.70
CA LEU A 77 -12.23 2.67 -1.33
C LEU A 77 -12.64 2.71 0.14
N PHE A 78 -11.71 3.04 1.04
CA PHE A 78 -12.01 3.25 2.45
C PHE A 78 -13.07 4.35 2.65
N GLY A 79 -12.89 5.50 2.00
CA GLY A 79 -13.84 6.62 2.07
C GLY A 79 -15.23 6.25 1.54
N ALA A 80 -15.32 5.59 0.39
CA ALA A 80 -16.59 5.17 -0.22
C ALA A 80 -17.37 4.20 0.69
N ALA A 81 -16.66 3.29 1.35
CA ALA A 81 -17.28 2.28 2.19
C ALA A 81 -17.55 2.73 3.63
N ARG A 82 -16.96 3.84 4.11
CA ARG A 82 -17.40 4.54 5.34
C ARG A 82 -18.85 5.00 5.26
N VAL A 83 -19.32 5.40 4.07
CA VAL A 83 -20.72 5.76 3.83
C VAL A 83 -21.65 4.54 3.99
N SER A 84 -21.10 3.33 3.83
CA SER A 84 -21.84 2.06 3.82
C SER A 84 -21.86 1.32 5.17
N ARG A 85 -21.49 1.97 6.29
CA ARG A 85 -21.45 1.41 7.66
C ARG A 85 -20.58 0.14 7.80
N VAL A 86 -19.56 -0.04 6.98
CA VAL A 86 -18.59 -1.12 7.12
C VAL A 86 -17.83 -0.96 8.44
N LEU A 87 -17.67 -2.06 9.19
CA LEU A 87 -16.85 -2.11 10.40
C LEU A 87 -15.37 -2.24 10.01
N TRP A 88 -14.67 -1.12 9.98
CA TRP A 88 -13.24 -1.07 9.72
C TRP A 88 -12.42 -1.38 10.98
N PRO A 89 -11.20 -1.94 10.83
CA PRO A 89 -10.25 -2.01 11.92
C PRO A 89 -9.97 -0.60 12.47
N PRO A 90 -9.81 -0.45 13.79
CA PRO A 90 -9.78 0.85 14.46
C PRO A 90 -8.58 1.74 14.09
N LEU A 91 -7.55 1.17 13.43
CA LEU A 91 -6.34 1.89 12.99
C LEU A 91 -6.17 1.97 11.47
N LEU A 92 -7.17 1.49 10.71
CA LEU A 92 -7.02 1.40 9.26
C LEU A 92 -6.85 2.78 8.63
N ASP A 93 -7.52 3.82 9.14
CA ASP A 93 -7.40 5.17 8.60
C ASP A 93 -5.96 5.69 8.73
N GLU A 94 -5.39 5.55 9.92
CA GLU A 94 -4.01 5.92 10.25
C GLU A 94 -3.01 5.09 9.45
N ASP A 95 -3.26 3.79 9.29
CA ASP A 95 -2.38 2.92 8.51
C ASP A 95 -2.39 3.26 7.02
N LEU A 96 -3.55 3.58 6.46
CA LEU A 96 -3.66 4.10 5.10
C LEU A 96 -2.92 5.45 4.95
N GLU A 97 -2.85 6.25 6.02
CA GLU A 97 -2.05 7.48 6.04
C GLU A 97 -0.56 7.17 5.95
N ARG A 98 -0.09 6.23 6.78
CA ARG A 98 1.29 5.76 6.78
C ARG A 98 1.68 5.20 5.41
N ILE A 99 0.79 4.45 4.76
CA ILE A 99 0.98 3.95 3.38
C ILE A 99 1.14 5.11 2.40
N ALA A 100 0.25 6.12 2.45
CA ALA A 100 0.31 7.27 1.57
C ALA A 100 1.60 8.09 1.77
N ILE A 101 1.99 8.33 3.03
CA ILE A 101 3.22 9.04 3.38
C ILE A 101 4.45 8.26 2.90
N ALA A 102 4.53 6.96 3.16
CA ALA A 102 5.66 6.13 2.74
C ALA A 102 5.81 6.12 1.22
N THR A 103 4.69 6.00 0.50
CA THR A 103 4.65 6.08 -0.97
C THR A 103 5.14 7.43 -1.48
N TYR A 104 4.65 8.53 -0.90
CA TYR A 104 5.12 9.87 -1.23
C TYR A 104 6.63 10.03 -1.04
N ARG A 105 7.19 9.51 0.07
CA ARG A 105 8.63 9.58 0.35
C ARG A 105 9.46 8.79 -0.64
N ILE A 106 8.96 7.65 -1.13
CA ILE A 106 9.60 6.89 -2.22
C ILE A 106 9.68 7.75 -3.48
N PHE A 107 8.56 8.34 -3.91
CA PHE A 107 8.55 9.19 -5.11
C PHE A 107 9.40 10.46 -4.96
N ALA A 108 9.41 11.06 -3.77
CA ALA A 108 10.19 12.26 -3.47
C ALA A 108 11.69 11.98 -3.26
N ASN A 109 12.11 10.70 -3.24
CA ASN A 109 13.46 10.28 -2.84
C ASN A 109 13.90 10.94 -1.51
N ALA A 110 12.96 11.04 -0.55
CA ALA A 110 13.15 11.69 0.74
C ALA A 110 13.14 10.65 1.86
N PRO A 111 13.85 10.84 2.98
CA PRO A 111 13.88 9.86 4.07
C PRO A 111 12.47 9.61 4.65
N LEU A 112 12.22 8.37 5.10
CA LEU A 112 11.08 8.08 5.97
C LEU A 112 11.39 8.72 7.33
N THR A 113 10.57 9.67 7.77
CA THR A 113 10.64 10.19 9.13
C THR A 113 10.17 9.08 10.08
N GLU A 114 11.08 8.60 10.93
CA GLU A 114 10.71 7.74 12.06
C GLU A 114 10.12 8.66 13.13
N GLU A 115 8.80 8.55 13.36
CA GLU A 115 8.17 9.04 14.60
C GLU A 115 8.18 7.92 15.65
#